data_AF-A0A8T5AN66-F1
#
_entry.id   AF-A0A8T5AN66-F1
#
_cell.length_a   1.000
_cell.length_b   1.000
_cell.length_c   1.000
_cell.angle_alpha   90.00
_cell.angle_beta   90.00
_cell.angle_gamma   90.00
#
_symmetry.space_group_name_H-M   'P 1'
#
loop_
_entity.id
_entity.type
_entity.pdbx_description
1 polymer ?
#
loop_
_entity_poly.entity_id
_entity_poly.type
_entity_poly.pdbx_seq_one_letter_code
_entity_poly.pdbx_strand_id
1 'polypeptide(L)' 'MLSLMIVSVAGLVIHSILESGLKRGPEIVVAMPGVKLCPSCGVENPLDAEYCHECRYRLK' A
#
# COMPACT_ATOMS: atom_id res chain seq x y z
N MET A 1 -22.12 -3.17 -47.41
CA MET A 1 -21.28 -2.09 -46.83
C MET A 1 -21.90 -1.44 -45.59
N LEU A 2 -23.23 -1.42 -45.43
CA LEU A 2 -23.89 -0.89 -44.23
C LEU A 2 -23.84 -1.84 -43.00
N SER A 3 -23.56 -3.14 -43.17
CA SER A 3 -23.49 -4.11 -42.05
C SER A 3 -22.19 -4.11 -41.24
N LEU A 4 -21.11 -3.45 -41.69
CA LEU A 4 -19.85 -3.42 -40.94
C LEU A 4 -19.79 -2.31 -39.86
N MET A 5 -20.70 -1.33 -39.88
CA MET A 5 -20.71 -0.22 -38.92
C MET A 5 -21.26 -0.61 -37.53
N ILE A 6 -22.05 -1.70 -37.45
CA ILE A 6 -22.73 -2.11 -36.20
C ILE A 6 -21.75 -2.79 -35.23
N VAL A 7 -20.73 -3.47 -35.77
CA VAL A 7 -19.71 -4.18 -34.98
C VAL A 7 -18.80 -3.23 -34.19
N SER A 8 -18.79 -1.93 -34.52
CA SER A 8 -18.05 -0.92 -33.77
C SER A 8 -18.82 -0.29 -32.61
N VAL A 9 -20.17 -0.30 -32.63
CA VAL A 9 -20.95 0.32 -31.55
C VAL A 9 -21.22 -0.68 -30.42
N ALA A 10 -21.39 -1.98 -30.74
CA ALA A 10 -21.56 -3.02 -29.74
C ALA A 10 -20.22 -3.50 -29.12
N GLY A 11 -19.13 -3.46 -29.88
CA GLY A 11 -17.80 -3.84 -29.38
C GLY A 11 -17.21 -2.86 -28.37
N LEU A 12 -17.66 -1.60 -28.37
CA LEU A 12 -17.11 -0.56 -27.51
C LEU A 12 -17.58 -0.66 -26.04
N VAL A 13 -18.66 -1.38 -25.75
CA VAL A 13 -19.24 -1.41 -24.38
C VAL A 13 -18.66 -2.54 -23.53
N ILE A 14 -18.11 -3.60 -24.12
CA ILE A 14 -17.61 -4.77 -23.36
C ILE A 14 -16.17 -4.54 -22.85
N HIS A 15 -15.36 -3.70 -23.52
CA HIS A 15 -13.99 -3.40 -23.08
C HIS A 15 -13.90 -2.49 -21.84
N SER A 16 -14.97 -1.79 -21.44
CA SER A 16 -14.89 -0.82 -20.34
C SER A 16 -14.93 -1.40 -18.92
N ILE A 17 -15.26 -2.69 -18.74
CA ILE A 17 -15.54 -3.23 -17.39
C ILE A 17 -14.38 -4.06 -16.80
N LEU A 18 -13.37 -4.46 -17.59
CA LEU A 18 -12.29 -5.33 -17.10
C LEU A 18 -11.09 -4.58 -16.46
N GLU A 19 -11.00 -3.25 -16.59
CA GLU A 19 -9.77 -2.52 -16.25
C GLU A 19 -9.80 -1.77 -14.90
N SER A 20 -10.81 -1.96 -14.05
CA SER A 20 -10.97 -1.14 -12.83
C SER A 20 -10.39 -1.73 -11.52
N GLY A 21 -9.72 -2.90 -11.54
CA GLY A 21 -9.46 -3.63 -10.28
C GLY A 21 -8.03 -3.77 -9.77
N LEU A 22 -7.01 -3.75 -10.63
CA LEU A 22 -5.63 -4.08 -10.22
C LEU A 22 -4.82 -2.85 -9.80
N LYS A 23 -5.36 -2.00 -8.92
CA LYS A 23 -4.56 -1.00 -8.21
C LYS A 23 -3.95 -1.59 -6.95
N ARG A 24 -3.18 -2.68 -7.09
CA ARG A 24 -2.17 -3.00 -6.09
C ARG A 24 -0.91 -2.30 -6.54
N GLY A 25 -0.75 -1.06 -6.07
CA GLY A 25 0.56 -0.38 -6.13
C GLY A 25 1.62 -1.26 -5.47
N PRO A 26 2.92 -1.02 -5.74
CA PRO A 26 3.96 -1.75 -5.06
C PRO A 26 3.78 -1.57 -3.55
N GLU A 27 3.60 -2.66 -2.82
CA GLU A 27 3.76 -2.64 -1.38
C GLU A 27 5.26 -2.40 -1.15
N ILE A 28 5.63 -1.12 -1.00
CA ILE A 28 7.01 -0.73 -0.70
C ILE A 28 7.22 -1.05 0.78
N VAL A 29 7.44 -2.34 1.10
CA VAL A 29 7.91 -2.76 2.42
C VAL A 29 9.37 -2.35 2.54
N VAL A 30 9.60 -1.11 2.96
CA VAL A 30 10.91 -0.67 3.44
C VAL A 30 11.27 -1.58 4.61
N ALA A 31 12.24 -2.47 4.40
CA ALA A 31 12.75 -3.36 5.44
C ALA A 31 13.18 -2.51 6.63
N MET A 32 12.52 -2.70 7.76
CA MET A 32 12.77 -1.91 8.96
C MET A 32 14.18 -2.24 9.48
N PRO A 33 15.03 -1.24 9.77
CA PRO A 33 16.17 -1.46 10.65
C PRO A 33 15.63 -2.03 11.97
N GLY A 34 16.40 -2.87 12.65
CA GLY A 34 15.95 -3.66 13.81
C GLY A 34 15.14 -2.91 14.88
N VAL A 35 14.64 -3.66 15.85
CA VAL A 35 13.85 -3.10 16.96
C VAL A 35 14.66 -3.03 18.26
N LYS A 36 14.34 -2.07 19.13
CA LYS A 36 14.85 -1.95 20.50
C LYS A 36 13.70 -1.91 21.50
N LEU A 37 13.86 -2.60 22.63
CA LEU A 37 12.88 -2.56 23.70
C LEU A 37 13.03 -1.27 24.51
N CYS A 38 11.91 -0.65 24.87
CA CYS A 38 11.90 0.47 25.78
C CYS A 38 12.33 0.01 27.20
N PRO A 39 13.37 0.58 27.82
CA PRO A 39 13.78 0.17 29.16
C PRO A 39 12.79 0.59 30.25
N SER A 40 11.88 1.52 29.95
CA SER A 40 10.87 2.00 30.91
C SER A 40 9.59 1.18 30.90
N CYS A 41 9.15 0.62 29.76
CA CYS A 41 7.87 -0.09 29.65
C CYS A 41 7.95 -1.44 28.92
N GLY A 42 9.08 -1.78 28.29
CA GLY A 42 9.28 -3.05 27.60
C GLY A 42 8.71 -3.13 26.17
N VAL A 43 8.07 -2.08 25.65
CA VAL A 43 7.51 -2.12 24.28
C VAL A 43 8.61 -2.04 23.21
N GLU A 44 8.42 -2.73 22.09
CA GLU A 44 9.32 -2.69 20.94
C GLU A 44 9.20 -1.38 20.17
N ASN A 45 10.33 -0.75 19.84
CA ASN A 45 10.37 0.48 19.06
C ASN A 45 11.37 0.34 17.92
N PRO A 46 11.20 1.07 16.80
CA PRO A 46 12.24 1.18 15.78
C PRO A 46 13.58 1.62 16.38
N LEU A 47 14.71 1.15 15.83
CA LEU A 47 16.05 1.56 16.30
C LEU A 47 16.25 3.08 16.21
N ASP A 48 15.70 3.72 15.18
CA ASP A 48 15.74 5.18 14.96
C ASP A 48 14.72 5.95 15.82
N ALA A 49 13.85 5.27 16.57
CA ALA A 49 12.88 5.93 17.44
C ALA A 49 13.60 6.74 18.52
N GLU A 50 13.29 8.03 18.56
CA GLU A 50 13.78 9.00 19.52
C GLU A 50 13.02 8.93 20.86
N TYR A 51 11.75 8.54 20.80
CA TYR A 51 10.86 8.40 21.96
C TYR A 51 10.04 7.12 21.82
N CYS A 52 9.70 6.51 22.96
CA CYS A 52 8.80 5.38 23.04
C CYS A 52 7.40 5.79 22.55
N HIS A 53 6.85 5.04 21.61
CA HIS A 53 5.52 5.32 21.06
C HIS A 53 4.39 5.09 22.08
N GLU A 54 4.66 4.27 23.11
CA GLU A 54 3.70 3.96 24.19
C GLU A 54 3.85 4.94 25.38
N CYS A 55 5.00 4.96 26.04
CA CYS A 55 5.19 5.69 27.30
C CYS A 55 5.94 7.03 27.16
N ARG A 56 6.32 7.42 25.93
CA ARG A 56 7.06 8.67 25.64
C ARG A 56 8.44 8.78 26.30
N TYR A 57 8.99 7.69 26.84
CA TYR A 57 10.37 7.61 27.33
C TYR A 57 11.38 7.92 26.20
N ARG A 58 12.48 8.62 26.50
CA ARG A 58 13.50 9.00 25.51
C ARG A 58 14.43 7.82 25.23
N LEU A 59 14.46 7.34 23.99
CA LEU A 59 15.18 6.11 23.58
C LEU A 59 16.53 6.36 22.89
N LYS A 60 16.88 7.63 22.70
CA LYS A 60 18.11 8.12 22.04
C LYS A 60 19.21 8.42 23.04
#